data_AF-A0AAW5HHR6-F1
#
_entry.id   AF-A0AAW5HHR6-F1
#
_cell.length_a   1.000
_cell.length_b   1.000
_cell.length_c   1.000
_cell.angle_alpha   90.00
_cell.angle_beta   90.00
_cell.angle_gamma   90.00
#
_symmetry.space_group_name_H-M   'P 1'
#
loop_
_entity.id
_entity.type
_entity.pdbx_description
1 polymer ?
#
loop_
_entity_poly.entity_id
_entity_poly.type
_entity_poly.pdbx_seq_one_letter_code
_entity_poly.pdbx_strand_id
1 'polypeptide(L)'
;MHNDDYSDQLSIPADQLPPGVFPPMPGYTIADLLYVAYQPTETLLEKLDIDPGLIRETSIAFASHLYQALERDDIQYQIATWYQKPYDHPEMRVRSVEIIAEQFGIVTVEAVADSLEGSPLRQLGKDFYAEYIDLAGCAIKNHILKLNDPEFDPFASRESE
;
A
#
# COMPACT_ATOMS: atom_id res chain seq x y z
N MET A 1 21.65 -20.46 -9.83
CA MET A 1 20.31 -20.66 -9.24
C MET A 1 20.32 -19.97 -7.88
N HIS A 2 19.85 -18.72 -7.85
CA HIS A 2 19.51 -18.01 -6.62
C HIS A 2 18.00 -17.83 -6.72
N ASN A 3 17.27 -18.66 -5.99
CA ASN A 3 15.87 -18.40 -5.71
C ASN A 3 15.89 -17.49 -4.48
N ASP A 4 15.90 -16.18 -4.74
CA ASP A 4 15.62 -15.21 -3.70
C ASP A 4 14.10 -15.15 -3.55
N ASP A 5 13.57 -16.11 -2.81
CA ASP A 5 12.18 -16.18 -2.40
C ASP A 5 11.95 -15.12 -1.32
N TYR A 6 11.77 -13.87 -1.76
CA TYR A 6 11.37 -12.75 -0.90
C TYR A 6 9.88 -12.80 -0.53
N SER A 7 9.17 -13.88 -0.87
CA SER A 7 7.73 -14.06 -0.63
C SER A 7 7.39 -14.38 0.83
N ASP A 8 8.40 -14.64 1.67
CA ASP A 8 8.23 -15.16 3.03
C ASP A 8 8.25 -14.08 4.12
N GLN A 9 7.68 -12.90 3.85
CA GLN A 9 7.28 -11.98 4.92
C GLN A 9 5.98 -12.50 5.58
N LEU A 10 6.14 -13.55 6.39
CA LEU A 10 5.32 -13.95 7.55
C LEU A 10 3.82 -13.61 7.44
N SER A 11 3.14 -14.16 6.43
CA SER A 11 1.69 -14.24 6.49
C SER A 11 1.29 -15.30 7.52
N ILE A 12 0.32 -14.97 8.38
CA ILE A 12 -0.25 -15.93 9.32
C ILE A 12 -0.87 -17.06 8.49
N PRO A 13 -0.51 -18.33 8.76
CA PRO A 13 -1.09 -19.46 8.05
C PRO A 13 -2.63 -19.40 8.10
N ALA A 14 -3.29 -19.71 6.98
CA ALA A 14 -4.73 -19.55 6.84
C ALA A 14 -5.54 -20.33 7.90
N ASP A 15 -5.00 -21.44 8.41
CA ASP A 15 -5.57 -22.26 9.48
C ASP A 15 -5.43 -21.65 10.88
N GLN A 16 -4.61 -20.61 11.04
CA GLN A 16 -4.37 -19.88 12.29
C GLN A 16 -5.06 -18.51 12.32
N LEU A 17 -5.70 -18.11 11.21
CA LEU A 17 -6.43 -16.85 11.16
C LEU A 17 -7.69 -16.89 12.03
N PRO A 18 -8.05 -15.76 12.68
CA PRO A 18 -9.33 -15.66 13.38
C PRO A 18 -10.51 -15.94 12.44
N PRO A 19 -11.62 -16.50 12.95
CA PRO A 19 -12.81 -16.75 12.13
C PRO A 19 -13.28 -15.50 11.39
N GLY A 20 -13.45 -15.62 10.07
CA GLY A 20 -13.89 -14.54 9.20
C GLY A 20 -12.79 -13.60 8.71
N VAL A 21 -11.52 -13.82 9.09
CA VAL A 21 -10.36 -13.13 8.53
C VAL A 21 -9.83 -13.92 7.33
N PHE A 22 -9.55 -13.21 6.25
CA PHE A 22 -9.01 -13.80 5.02
C PHE A 22 -7.50 -13.54 4.90
N PRO A 23 -6.72 -14.47 4.31
CA PRO A 23 -5.30 -14.26 4.07
C PRO A 23 -5.07 -13.11 3.07
N PRO A 24 -3.88 -12.48 3.08
CA PRO A 24 -3.54 -11.40 2.16
C PRO A 24 -3.76 -11.81 0.70
N MET A 25 -4.24 -10.87 -0.13
CA MET A 25 -4.46 -11.12 -1.55
C MET A 25 -3.21 -10.77 -2.37
N PRO A 26 -2.95 -11.49 -3.47
CA PRO A 26 -1.90 -11.09 -4.41
C PRO A 26 -2.10 -9.65 -4.89
N GLY A 27 -1.02 -8.87 -4.96
CA GLY A 27 -1.08 -7.46 -5.33
C GLY A 27 -1.57 -6.54 -4.21
N TYR A 28 -1.89 -7.08 -3.02
CA TYR A 28 -2.34 -6.33 -1.84
C TYR A 28 -1.61 -6.74 -0.56
N THR A 29 -0.44 -7.40 -0.69
CA THR A 29 0.46 -7.61 0.44
C THR A 29 1.08 -6.28 0.88
N ILE A 30 1.67 -6.21 2.08
CA ILE A 30 2.39 -5.00 2.51
C ILE A 30 3.48 -4.62 1.50
N ALA A 31 4.23 -5.59 0.95
CA ALA A 31 5.25 -5.33 -0.06
C ALA A 31 4.67 -4.71 -1.34
N ASP A 32 3.53 -5.22 -1.82
CA ASP A 32 2.84 -4.65 -2.99
C ASP A 32 2.39 -3.21 -2.73
N LEU A 33 1.82 -2.95 -1.54
CA LEU A 33 1.34 -1.63 -1.15
C LEU A 33 2.50 -0.63 -1.03
N LEU A 34 3.63 -1.04 -0.44
CA LEU A 34 4.84 -0.23 -0.39
C LEU A 34 5.32 0.17 -1.79
N TYR A 35 5.35 -0.80 -2.71
CA TYR A 35 5.73 -0.56 -4.10
C TYR A 35 4.77 0.42 -4.79
N VAL A 36 3.47 0.16 -4.70
CA VAL A 36 2.41 1.01 -5.27
C VAL A 36 2.50 2.45 -4.77
N ALA A 37 2.68 2.64 -3.46
CA ALA A 37 2.76 3.96 -2.85
C ALA A 37 4.01 4.73 -3.29
N TYR A 38 5.16 4.04 -3.39
CA TYR A 38 6.43 4.70 -3.65
C TYR A 38 6.62 5.12 -5.10
N GLN A 39 6.14 4.33 -6.08
CA GLN A 39 6.34 4.59 -7.52
C GLN A 39 6.07 6.04 -7.98
N PRO A 40 4.90 6.66 -7.71
CA PRO A 40 4.67 8.04 -8.12
C PRO A 40 5.53 9.05 -7.37
N THR A 41 5.90 8.75 -6.11
CA THR A 41 6.78 9.63 -5.32
C THR A 41 8.22 9.59 -5.82
N GLU A 42 8.71 8.41 -6.23
CA GLU A 42 10.02 8.26 -6.89
C GLU A 42 10.06 9.05 -8.19
N THR A 43 9.01 8.93 -9.02
CA THR A 43 8.88 9.71 -10.26
C THR A 43 8.92 11.22 -10.00
N LEU A 44 8.30 11.70 -8.92
CA LEU A 44 8.36 13.11 -8.52
C LEU A 44 9.80 13.53 -8.16
N LEU A 45 10.50 12.72 -7.35
CA LEU A 45 11.87 13.01 -6.93
C LEU A 45 12.83 13.04 -8.13
N GLU A 46 12.70 12.09 -9.05
CA GLU A 46 13.48 12.05 -10.28
C GLU A 46 13.21 13.26 -11.18
N LYS A 47 11.93 13.65 -11.32
CA LYS A 47 11.53 14.84 -12.09
C LYS A 47 12.10 16.14 -11.53
N LEU A 48 12.33 16.19 -10.22
CA LEU A 48 12.93 17.33 -9.53
C LEU A 48 14.46 17.31 -9.52
N ASP A 49 15.09 16.34 -10.20
CA ASP A 49 16.54 16.17 -10.28
C ASP A 49 17.19 16.03 -8.88
N ILE A 50 16.48 15.35 -7.96
CA ILE A 50 16.98 15.07 -6.62
C ILE A 50 18.16 14.11 -6.71
N ASP A 51 19.19 14.37 -5.90
CA ASP A 51 20.38 13.51 -5.83
C ASP A 51 20.00 12.03 -5.60
N PRO A 52 20.52 11.08 -6.41
CA PRO A 52 20.17 9.66 -6.29
C PRO A 52 20.48 9.05 -4.91
N GLY A 53 21.51 9.54 -4.21
CA GLY A 53 21.83 9.13 -2.85
C GLY A 53 20.72 9.55 -1.88
N LEU A 54 20.24 10.79 -2.01
CA LEU A 54 19.12 11.29 -1.23
C LEU A 54 17.79 10.60 -1.56
N ILE A 55 17.54 10.25 -2.83
CA ILE A 55 16.38 9.43 -3.22
C ILE A 55 16.42 8.08 -2.51
N ARG A 56 17.58 7.41 -2.49
CA ARG A 56 17.77 6.13 -1.81
C ARG A 56 17.56 6.23 -0.30
N GLU A 57 18.08 7.27 0.35
CA GLU A 57 17.84 7.47 1.79
C GLU A 57 16.36 7.74 2.09
N THR A 58 15.72 8.54 1.23
CA THR A 58 14.30 8.86 1.33
C THR A 58 13.43 7.60 1.13
N SER A 59 13.77 6.73 0.19
CA SER A 59 13.03 5.49 -0.06
C SER A 59 13.10 4.52 1.12
N ILE A 60 14.25 4.45 1.79
CA ILE A 60 14.43 3.64 3.00
C ILE A 60 13.56 4.17 4.15
N ALA A 61 13.57 5.49 4.38
CA ALA A 61 12.74 6.12 5.40
C ALA A 61 11.24 5.94 5.10
N PHE A 62 10.84 6.20 3.84
CA PHE A 62 9.49 5.98 3.34
C PHE A 62 9.02 4.55 3.62
N ALA A 63 9.80 3.55 3.17
CA ALA A 63 9.45 2.16 3.33
C ALA A 63 9.35 1.75 4.79
N SER A 64 10.27 2.22 5.64
CA SER A 64 10.24 1.90 7.08
C SER A 64 9.00 2.45 7.78
N HIS A 65 8.66 3.73 7.57
CA HIS A 65 7.50 4.35 8.22
C HIS A 65 6.19 3.78 7.69
N LEU A 66 6.06 3.62 6.38
CA LEU A 66 4.86 3.06 5.79
C LEU A 66 4.68 1.59 6.17
N TYR A 67 5.74 0.78 6.17
CA TYR A 67 5.68 -0.61 6.63
C TYR A 67 5.12 -0.70 8.05
N GLN A 68 5.66 0.09 8.97
CA GLN A 68 5.21 0.10 10.37
C GLN A 68 3.74 0.50 10.50
N ALA A 69 3.27 1.48 9.72
CA ALA A 69 1.86 1.88 9.73
C ALA A 69 0.95 0.77 9.16
N LEU A 70 1.34 0.15 8.04
CA LEU A 70 0.58 -0.93 7.40
C LEU A 70 0.52 -2.20 8.27
N GLU A 71 1.63 -2.53 8.93
CA GLU A 71 1.75 -3.67 9.83
C GLU A 71 0.94 -3.46 11.11
N ARG A 72 1.05 -2.27 11.75
CA ARG A 72 0.30 -1.94 12.97
C ARG A 72 -1.20 -2.13 12.81
N ASP A 73 -1.71 -1.79 11.64
CA ASP A 73 -3.14 -1.81 11.34
C ASP A 73 -3.55 -3.09 10.56
N ASP A 74 -2.67 -4.09 10.40
CA ASP A 74 -2.96 -5.34 9.70
C ASP A 74 -3.60 -5.14 8.30
N ILE A 75 -3.19 -4.09 7.58
CA ILE A 75 -3.94 -3.56 6.43
C ILE A 75 -4.17 -4.61 5.34
N GLN A 76 -3.18 -5.45 5.05
CA GLN A 76 -3.31 -6.52 4.05
C GLN A 76 -4.43 -7.52 4.37
N TYR A 77 -4.64 -7.83 5.66
CA TYR A 77 -5.73 -8.72 6.10
C TYR A 77 -7.07 -7.99 6.11
N GLN A 78 -7.08 -6.70 6.47
CA GLN A 78 -8.29 -5.88 6.40
C GLN A 78 -8.78 -5.77 4.96
N ILE A 79 -7.91 -5.44 3.99
CA ILE A 79 -8.28 -5.36 2.57
C ILE A 79 -8.86 -6.70 2.11
N ALA A 80 -8.16 -7.81 2.36
CA ALA A 80 -8.62 -9.13 1.98
C ALA A 80 -9.99 -9.48 2.59
N THR A 81 -10.17 -9.18 3.87
CA THR A 81 -11.39 -9.51 4.61
C THR A 81 -12.59 -8.67 4.18
N TRP A 82 -12.42 -7.35 4.06
CA TRP A 82 -13.50 -6.47 3.61
C TRP A 82 -13.84 -6.70 2.14
N TYR A 83 -12.91 -7.17 1.32
CA TYR A 83 -13.23 -7.56 -0.05
C TYR A 83 -14.01 -8.88 -0.13
N GLN A 84 -13.56 -9.91 0.59
CA GLN A 84 -14.03 -11.30 0.39
C GLN A 84 -15.16 -11.75 1.31
N LYS A 85 -15.40 -11.07 2.44
CA LYS A 85 -16.45 -11.48 3.37
C LYS A 85 -17.82 -11.53 2.68
N PRO A 86 -18.73 -12.42 3.11
CA PRO A 86 -20.08 -12.46 2.57
C PRO A 86 -20.83 -11.16 2.88
N TYR A 87 -21.59 -10.68 1.90
CA TYR A 87 -22.46 -9.51 2.01
C TYR A 87 -23.89 -9.92 1.68
N ASP A 88 -24.86 -9.43 2.48
CA ASP A 88 -26.28 -9.61 2.19
C ASP A 88 -26.70 -8.91 0.88
N HIS A 89 -26.01 -7.82 0.55
CA HIS A 89 -26.26 -7.00 -0.62
C HIS A 89 -24.94 -6.64 -1.35
N PRO A 90 -24.80 -6.88 -2.67
CA PRO A 90 -23.55 -6.65 -3.40
C PRO A 90 -23.00 -5.22 -3.33
N GLU A 91 -23.87 -4.21 -3.26
CA GLU A 91 -23.49 -2.79 -3.13
C GLU A 91 -22.75 -2.48 -1.82
N MET A 92 -22.94 -3.31 -0.78
CA MET A 92 -22.24 -3.16 0.48
C MET A 92 -20.76 -3.54 0.36
N ARG A 93 -20.40 -4.45 -0.56
CA ARG A 93 -19.01 -4.74 -0.91
C ARG A 93 -18.36 -3.51 -1.53
N VAL A 94 -19.01 -2.92 -2.52
CA VAL A 94 -18.53 -1.72 -3.23
C VAL A 94 -18.24 -0.60 -2.25
N ARG A 95 -19.21 -0.30 -1.38
CA ARG A 95 -19.07 0.73 -0.35
C ARG A 95 -17.98 0.40 0.67
N SER A 96 -17.83 -0.87 1.05
CA SER A 96 -16.77 -1.27 1.99
C SER A 96 -15.38 -1.03 1.40
N VAL A 97 -15.18 -1.39 0.13
CA VAL A 97 -13.94 -1.13 -0.62
C VAL A 97 -13.65 0.37 -0.69
N GLU A 98 -14.66 1.21 -0.97
CA GLU A 98 -14.49 2.67 -0.99
C GLU A 98 -14.06 3.23 0.37
N ILE A 99 -14.66 2.75 1.46
CA ILE A 99 -14.35 3.20 2.83
C ILE A 99 -12.90 2.82 3.19
N ILE A 100 -12.50 1.57 2.97
CA ILE A 100 -11.12 1.15 3.29
C ILE A 100 -10.09 1.82 2.39
N ALA A 101 -10.43 2.10 1.13
CA ALA A 101 -9.54 2.82 0.21
C ALA A 101 -9.27 4.25 0.70
N GLU A 102 -10.32 4.95 1.15
CA GLU A 102 -10.17 6.29 1.76
C GLU A 102 -9.33 6.22 3.04
N GLN A 103 -9.68 5.31 3.94
CA GLN A 103 -9.00 5.16 5.22
C GLN A 103 -7.50 4.85 5.05
N PHE A 104 -7.16 3.88 4.20
CA PHE A 104 -5.76 3.47 4.00
C PHE A 104 -4.98 4.46 3.13
N GLY A 105 -5.66 5.24 2.27
CA GLY A 105 -5.09 6.42 1.67
C GLY A 105 -4.63 7.44 2.73
N ILE A 106 -5.48 7.75 3.71
CA ILE A 106 -5.15 8.68 4.81
C ILE A 106 -4.00 8.14 5.68
N VAL A 107 -4.04 6.86 6.08
CA VAL A 107 -2.95 6.23 6.85
C VAL A 107 -1.62 6.35 6.11
N THR A 108 -1.64 6.19 4.77
CA THR A 108 -0.45 6.34 3.94
C THR A 108 0.06 7.77 3.94
N VAL A 109 -0.83 8.77 3.80
CA VAL A 109 -0.45 10.20 3.88
C VAL A 109 0.26 10.51 5.20
N GLU A 110 -0.30 10.05 6.33
CA GLU A 110 0.27 10.29 7.65
C GLU A 110 1.63 9.62 7.83
N ALA A 111 1.77 8.35 7.43
CA ALA A 111 3.03 7.62 7.56
C ALA A 111 4.14 8.23 6.69
N VAL A 112 3.81 8.66 5.47
CA VAL A 112 4.76 9.28 4.54
C VAL A 112 5.11 10.72 4.96
N ALA A 113 4.16 11.43 5.58
CA ALA A 113 4.44 12.71 6.22
C ALA A 113 5.49 12.57 7.33
N ASP A 114 5.35 11.55 8.19
CA ASP A 114 6.30 11.26 9.26
C ASP A 114 7.67 10.84 8.71
N SER A 115 7.71 10.12 7.58
CA SER A 115 8.98 9.68 6.97
C SER A 115 9.85 10.83 6.46
N LEU A 116 9.29 12.03 6.27
CA LEU A 116 10.04 13.22 5.89
C LEU A 116 10.60 14.00 7.08
N GLU A 117 10.32 13.59 8.32
CA GLU A 117 10.87 14.25 9.50
C GLU A 117 12.41 14.22 9.47
N GLY A 118 13.04 15.38 9.66
CA GLY A 118 14.50 15.53 9.56
C GLY A 118 15.09 15.45 8.14
N SER A 119 14.29 15.15 7.11
CA SER A 119 14.77 15.08 5.72
C SER A 119 15.14 16.46 5.17
N PRO A 120 16.27 16.59 4.43
CA PRO A 120 16.62 17.83 3.73
C PRO A 120 15.59 18.19 2.65
N LEU A 121 14.78 17.24 2.17
CA LEU A 121 13.72 17.49 1.19
C LEU A 121 12.65 18.45 1.70
N ARG A 122 12.51 18.61 3.02
CA ARG A 122 11.60 19.62 3.61
C ARG A 122 11.96 21.05 3.20
N GLN A 123 13.19 21.31 2.77
CA GLN A 123 13.63 22.61 2.28
C GLN A 123 13.03 22.99 0.93
N LEU A 124 12.48 22.02 0.18
CA LEU A 124 11.77 22.25 -1.09
C LEU A 124 10.42 22.94 -0.91
N GLY A 125 9.94 23.06 0.33
CA GLY A 125 8.77 23.86 0.69
C GLY A 125 7.48 23.07 0.76
N LYS A 126 6.38 23.80 1.02
CA LYS A 126 5.07 23.23 1.33
C LYS A 126 4.43 22.52 0.14
N ASP A 127 4.61 23.06 -1.07
CA ASP A 127 3.99 22.51 -2.27
C ASP A 127 4.56 21.12 -2.60
N PHE A 128 5.89 20.97 -2.54
CA PHE A 128 6.55 19.67 -2.63
C PHE A 128 6.05 18.71 -1.56
N TYR A 129 6.02 19.14 -0.30
CA TYR A 129 5.58 18.29 0.81
C TYR A 129 4.15 17.78 0.61
N ALA A 130 3.22 18.65 0.23
CA ALA A 130 1.83 18.27 -0.02
C ALA A 130 1.71 17.32 -1.22
N GLU A 131 2.37 17.63 -2.34
CA GLU A 131 2.34 16.77 -3.53
C GLU A 131 2.94 15.39 -3.24
N TYR A 132 4.06 15.33 -2.52
CA TYR A 132 4.74 14.07 -2.20
C TYR A 132 3.87 13.11 -1.38
N ILE A 133 3.24 13.60 -0.31
CA ILE A 133 2.38 12.76 0.55
C ILE A 133 1.06 12.41 -0.14
N ASP A 134 0.48 13.35 -0.90
CA ASP A 134 -0.78 13.15 -1.62
C ASP A 134 -0.62 12.10 -2.72
N LEU A 135 0.51 12.10 -3.45
CA LEU A 135 0.80 11.10 -4.47
C LEU A 135 0.81 9.68 -3.88
N ALA A 136 1.45 9.47 -2.74
CA ALA A 136 1.48 8.17 -2.07
C ALA A 136 0.09 7.73 -1.59
N GLY A 137 -0.65 8.61 -0.91
CA GLY A 137 -2.00 8.33 -0.43
C GLY A 137 -2.99 8.03 -1.55
N CYS A 138 -2.96 8.83 -2.62
CA CYS A 138 -3.79 8.61 -3.80
C CYS A 138 -3.45 7.30 -4.50
N ALA A 139 -2.18 6.91 -4.57
CA ALA A 139 -1.77 5.65 -5.17
C ALA A 139 -2.38 4.44 -4.46
N ILE A 140 -2.30 4.39 -3.13
CA ILE A 140 -2.91 3.33 -2.32
C ILE A 140 -4.42 3.32 -2.47
N LYS A 141 -5.08 4.48 -2.31
CA LYS A 141 -6.53 4.61 -2.47
C LYS A 141 -6.98 4.09 -3.84
N ASN A 142 -6.37 4.58 -4.91
CA ASN A 142 -6.74 4.19 -6.27
C ASN A 142 -6.46 2.70 -6.53
N HIS A 143 -5.40 2.15 -5.96
CA HIS A 143 -5.08 0.73 -6.11
C HIS A 143 -6.08 -0.18 -5.41
N ILE A 144 -6.57 0.20 -4.22
CA ILE A 144 -7.65 -0.53 -3.53
C ILE A 144 -8.98 -0.39 -4.30
N LEU A 145 -9.29 0.78 -4.84
CA LEU A 145 -10.52 0.99 -5.62
C LEU A 145 -10.62 0.11 -6.87
N LYS A 146 -9.50 -0.41 -7.41
CA LYS A 146 -9.51 -1.41 -8.50
C LYS A 146 -10.29 -2.68 -8.13
N LEU A 147 -10.40 -3.03 -6.85
CA LEU A 147 -11.22 -4.17 -6.39
C LEU A 147 -12.71 -4.01 -6.71
N ASN A 148 -13.17 -2.81 -7.04
CA ASN A 148 -14.54 -2.57 -7.50
C ASN A 148 -14.70 -2.64 -9.02
N ASP A 149 -13.60 -2.71 -9.77
CA ASP A 149 -13.64 -2.88 -11.22
C ASP A 149 -14.01 -4.34 -11.57
N PRO A 150 -15.11 -4.58 -12.29
CA PRO A 150 -15.52 -5.93 -12.67
C PRO A 150 -14.53 -6.63 -13.62
N GLU A 151 -13.63 -5.89 -14.29
CA GLU A 151 -12.59 -6.46 -15.15
C GLU A 151 -11.30 -6.80 -14.39
N PHE A 152 -11.19 -6.36 -13.13
CA PHE A 152 -10.04 -6.64 -12.28
C PHE A 152 -10.28 -7.87 -11.40
N ASP A 153 -9.47 -8.91 -11.61
CA ASP A 153 -9.45 -10.09 -10.74
C ASP A 153 -8.07 -10.23 -10.06
N PRO A 154 -7.99 -9.99 -8.73
CA PRO A 154 -6.74 -10.14 -7.98
C PRO A 154 -6.24 -11.59 -7.86
N PHE A 155 -7.03 -12.58 -8.31
CA PHE A 155 -6.68 -13.99 -8.27
C PHE A 155 -6.42 -14.61 -9.64
N ALA A 156 -6.62 -13.89 -10.74
CA ALA A 156 -6.48 -14.43 -12.11
C ALA A 156 -5.07 -14.97 -12.42
N SER A 157 -4.03 -14.49 -11.72
CA SER A 157 -2.66 -14.98 -11.89
C SER A 157 -2.40 -16.37 -11.27
N ARG A 158 -3.37 -16.99 -10.59
CA ARG A 158 -3.20 -18.29 -9.90
C ARG A 158 -3.30 -19.53 -10.79
N GLU A 159 -3.62 -19.42 -12.08
CA GLU A 159 -3.76 -20.61 -12.96
C GLU A 159 -2.46 -21.06 -13.65
N SER A 160 -1.28 -20.55 -13.23
CA SER A 160 0.01 -20.84 -13.87
C SER A 160 1.05 -21.44 -12.93
N GLU A 161 0.68 -22.33 -12.03
CA GLU A 161 1.63 -23.16 -11.26
C GLU A 161 1.19 -24.62 -11.14
#